data_AF-A0A6B2G8I2-F1
#
_entry.id   AF-A0A6B2G8I2-F1
#
_cell.length_a   1.000
_cell.length_b   1.000
_cell.length_c   1.000
_cell.angle_alpha   90.00
_cell.angle_beta   90.00
_cell.angle_gamma   90.00
#
_symmetry.space_group_name_H-M   'P 1'
#
loop_
_entity.id
_entity.type
_entity.pdbx_description
1 polymer ?
#
loop_
_entity_poly.entity_id
_entity_poly.type
_entity_poly.pdbx_seq_one_letter_code
_entity_poly.pdbx_strand_id
1 'polypeptide(L)'
;MFLILFSCQTRIDFTGWGPYLMSFLIGLMIFGIFSMLLNTYVLSLFYSYLCAILFSFYIIYDVQNIMGGRKNEIHESEYVLATFNIYIDAIYLFLFVLGISGSSD
;
A
#
# COMPACT_ATOMS: atom_id res chain seq x y z
N MET A 1 -5.29 -0.07 -11.93
CA MET A 1 -5.60 -1.15 -12.91
C MET A 1 -4.36 -1.99 -13.26
N PHE A 2 -3.22 -1.38 -13.63
CA PHE A 2 -1.98 -2.13 -13.90
C PHE A 2 -1.51 -3.00 -12.72
N LEU A 3 -1.52 -2.48 -11.49
CA LEU A 3 -1.10 -3.22 -10.28
C LEU A 3 -1.96 -4.46 -10.02
N ILE A 4 -3.26 -4.39 -10.29
CA ILE A 4 -4.19 -5.51 -10.12
C ILE A 4 -3.89 -6.59 -11.16
N LEU A 5 -3.73 -6.19 -12.43
CA LEU A 5 -3.34 -7.12 -13.52
C LEU A 5 -1.97 -7.76 -13.27
N PHE A 6 -1.00 -7.00 -12.74
CA PHE A 6 0.30 -7.53 -12.34
C PHE A 6 0.20 -8.48 -11.15
N SER A 7 -0.63 -8.17 -10.15
CA SER A 7 -0.85 -9.03 -8.99
C SER A 7 -1.48 -10.38 -9.37
N CYS A 8 -2.32 -10.39 -10.41
CA CYS A 8 -2.86 -11.63 -10.98
C CYS A 8 -1.80 -12.53 -11.62
N GLN A 9 -0.60 -12.02 -11.91
CA GLN A 9 0.51 -12.83 -12.41
C GLN A 9 1.11 -13.67 -11.27
N THR A 10 1.11 -15.00 -11.43
CA THR A 10 1.51 -15.92 -10.35
C THR A 10 3.02 -16.13 -10.15
N ARG A 11 3.89 -15.47 -10.93
CA ARG A 11 5.33 -15.76 -10.95
C ARG A 11 6.12 -15.24 -9.75
N ILE A 12 5.64 -14.22 -9.05
CA ILE A 12 6.29 -13.67 -7.86
C ILE A 12 5.30 -13.77 -6.69
N ASP A 13 5.73 -14.43 -5.63
CA ASP A 13 4.93 -14.66 -4.42
C ASP A 13 5.31 -13.66 -3.33
N PHE A 14 4.43 -12.68 -3.09
CA PHE A 14 4.60 -11.69 -2.04
C PHE A 14 3.83 -12.05 -0.75
N THR A 15 3.11 -13.18 -0.68
CA THR A 15 2.31 -13.54 0.52
C THR A 15 3.15 -13.72 1.80
N GLY A 16 4.46 -13.94 1.68
CA GLY A 16 5.38 -13.95 2.83
C GLY A 16 5.88 -12.58 3.31
N TRP A 17 5.54 -11.49 2.60
CA TRP A 17 6.12 -10.16 2.84
C TRP A 17 5.38 -9.34 3.91
N GLY A 18 4.28 -9.86 4.45
CA GLY A 18 3.42 -9.17 5.42
C GLY A 18 4.17 -8.49 6.59
N PRO A 19 5.06 -9.19 7.31
CA PRO A 19 5.81 -8.59 8.44
C PRO A 19 6.72 -7.43 8.01
N TYR A 20 7.28 -7.50 6.81
CA TYR A 20 8.17 -6.46 6.27
C TYR A 20 7.38 -5.22 5.86
N LEU A 21 6.24 -5.41 5.18
CA LEU A 21 5.32 -4.34 4.82
C LEU A 21 4.80 -3.62 6.08
N MET A 22 4.40 -4.38 7.10
CA MET A 22 3.94 -3.85 8.38
C MET A 22 5.02 -3.05 9.11
N SER A 23 6.26 -3.55 9.13
CA SER A 23 7.39 -2.84 9.75
C SER A 23 7.68 -1.52 9.03
N PHE A 24 7.61 -1.51 7.70
CA PHE A 24 7.82 -0.30 6.90
C PHE A 24 6.67 0.70 7.08
N LEU A 25 5.42 0.24 7.19
CA LEU A 25 4.26 1.08 7.48
C LEU A 25 4.41 1.82 8.82
N ILE A 26 4.82 1.10 9.88
CA ILE A 26 5.04 1.72 11.20
C ILE A 26 6.14 2.78 11.12
N GLY A 27 7.25 2.48 10.42
CA GLY A 27 8.32 3.45 10.18
C GLY A 27 7.83 4.70 9.44
N LEU A 28 7.00 4.52 8.41
CA LEU A 28 6.38 5.62 7.66
C LEU A 28 5.41 6.43 8.50
N MET A 29 4.64 5.82 9.40
CA MET A 29 3.78 6.57 10.32
C MET A 29 4.58 7.48 11.23
N ILE A 30 5.68 6.99 11.80
CA ILE A 30 6.58 7.79 12.63
C ILE A 30 7.18 8.94 11.81
N PHE A 31 7.70 8.63 10.62
CA PHE A 31 8.25 9.65 9.71
C PHE A 31 7.21 10.68 9.28
N GLY A 32 5.95 10.28 9.10
CA GLY A 32 4.83 11.19 8.80
C GLY A 32 4.58 12.20 9.91
N ILE A 33 4.66 11.79 11.18
CA ILE A 33 4.56 12.71 12.33
C ILE A 33 5.69 13.73 12.29
N PHE A 34 6.94 13.29 12.05
CA PHE A 34 8.07 14.21 11.90
C PHE A 34 7.88 15.16 10.70
N SER A 35 7.34 14.65 9.58
CA SER A 35 7.06 15.46 8.40
C SER A 35 6.03 16.55 8.67
N MET A 36 5.00 16.27 9.47
CA MET A 36 3.99 17.26 9.85
C MET A 36 4.58 18.38 10.72
N LEU A 37 5.53 18.04 11.61
CA LEU A 37 6.17 19.02 12.49
C LEU A 37 7.14 19.95 11.75
N LEU A 38 7.87 19.42 10.76
CA LEU A 38 8.85 20.20 9.99
C LEU A 38 8.19 20.99 8.84
N ASN A 39 7.06 20.50 8.30
CA ASN A 39 6.24 21.15 7.28
C ASN A 39 7.05 21.74 6.10
N THR A 40 8.04 20.99 5.60
CA THR A 40 8.79 21.39 4.41
C THR A 40 8.24 20.70 3.17
N TYR A 41 8.13 21.47 2.10
CA TYR A 41 7.62 21.02 0.81
C TYR A 41 8.34 19.76 0.29
N VAL A 42 9.68 19.79 0.29
CA VAL A 42 10.51 18.67 -0.19
C VAL A 42 10.26 17.39 0.61
N LEU A 43 10.06 17.52 1.92
CA LEU A 43 9.90 16.38 2.81
C LEU A 43 8.48 15.80 2.71
N SER A 44 7.47 16.64 2.53
CA SER A 44 6.09 16.22 2.23
C SER A 44 5.98 15.51 0.86
N LEU A 45 6.70 16.00 -0.14
CA LEU A 45 6.81 15.35 -1.45
C LEU A 45 7.44 13.96 -1.34
N PHE A 46 8.59 13.89 -0.67
CA PHE A 46 9.32 12.64 -0.47
C PHE A 46 8.50 11.63 0.34
N TYR A 47 7.80 12.11 1.38
CA TYR A 47 6.85 11.32 2.15
C TYR A 47 5.75 10.73 1.27
N SER A 48 5.13 11.56 0.44
CA SER A 48 4.04 11.12 -0.45
C SER A 48 4.51 10.06 -1.45
N TYR A 49 5.73 10.19 -1.98
CA TYR A 49 6.33 9.19 -2.86
C TYR A 49 6.57 7.84 -2.17
N LEU A 50 7.13 7.86 -0.96
CA LEU A 50 7.34 6.64 -0.16
C LEU A 50 6.02 5.94 0.18
N CYS A 51 5.00 6.71 0.58
CA CYS A 51 3.67 6.19 0.84
C CYS A 51 3.04 5.57 -0.41
N ALA A 52 3.10 6.25 -1.56
CA ALA A 52 2.55 5.74 -2.81
C ALA A 52 3.19 4.40 -3.22
N ILE A 53 4.51 4.25 -3.05
CA ILE A 53 5.20 2.99 -3.29
C ILE A 53 4.73 1.91 -2.31
N LEU A 54 4.70 2.20 -1.01
CA LEU A 54 4.30 1.23 0.00
C LEU A 54 2.87 0.73 -0.22
N PHE A 55 1.91 1.64 -0.41
CA PHE A 55 0.50 1.26 -0.65
C PHE A 55 0.33 0.49 -1.98
N SER A 56 1.18 0.73 -2.98
CA SER A 56 1.21 -0.09 -4.19
C SER A 56 1.57 -1.55 -3.89
N PHE A 57 2.53 -1.78 -3.00
CA PHE A 57 2.91 -3.13 -2.57
C PHE A 57 1.84 -3.78 -1.69
N TYR A 58 1.16 -3.02 -0.83
CA TYR A 58 0.02 -3.53 -0.05
C TYR A 58 -1.12 -4.01 -0.95
N ILE A 59 -1.48 -3.26 -1.99
CA ILE A 59 -2.48 -3.71 -2.98
C ILE A 59 -2.06 -5.03 -3.64
N ILE A 60 -0.78 -5.17 -4.01
CA ILE A 60 -0.29 -6.44 -4.59
C ILE A 60 -0.43 -7.57 -3.57
N TYR A 61 0.03 -7.36 -2.34
CA TYR A 61 -0.03 -8.34 -1.24
C TYR A 61 -1.47 -8.79 -0.94
N ASP A 62 -2.39 -7.85 -0.76
CA ASP A 62 -3.78 -8.14 -0.40
C ASP A 62 -4.53 -8.83 -1.54
N VAL A 63 -4.34 -8.40 -2.80
CA VAL A 63 -4.91 -9.09 -3.96
C VAL A 63 -4.38 -10.52 -4.05
N GLN A 64 -3.09 -10.76 -3.76
CA GLN A 64 -2.52 -12.10 -3.78
C GLN A 64 -3.06 -13.01 -2.66
N ASN A 65 -3.37 -12.45 -1.49
CA ASN A 65 -4.00 -13.21 -0.41
C ASN A 65 -5.47 -13.57 -0.74
N ILE A 66 -6.20 -12.66 -1.40
CA ILE A 66 -7.60 -12.88 -1.81
C ILE A 66 -7.75 -13.89 -2.94
N MET A 67 -6.81 -13.90 -3.91
CA MET A 67 -6.88 -14.80 -5.07
C MET A 67 -6.73 -16.29 -4.71
N GLY A 68 -6.25 -16.62 -3.50
CA GLY A 68 -6.08 -18.00 -3.04
C GLY A 68 -5.00 -18.79 -3.80
N GLY A 69 -4.77 -20.05 -3.41
CA GLY A 69 -3.81 -20.94 -4.08
C GLY A 69 -2.34 -20.77 -3.67
N ARG A 70 -2.08 -20.12 -2.52
CA ARG A 70 -0.73 -19.90 -1.93
C ARG A 70 -0.75 -20.09 -0.42
N LYS A 71 0.37 -19.83 0.27
CA LYS A 71 0.59 -20.18 1.69
C LYS A 71 -0.48 -19.70 2.69
N ASN A 72 -1.19 -18.60 2.40
CA ASN A 72 -2.25 -18.06 3.23
C ASN A 72 -3.54 -17.93 2.40
N GLU A 73 -4.44 -18.90 2.53
CA GLU A 73 -5.78 -18.79 1.96
C GLU A 73 -6.72 -18.13 2.96
N ILE A 74 -7.47 -17.12 2.49
CA ILE A 74 -8.43 -16.38 3.30
C ILE A 74 -9.71 -17.22 3.42
N HIS A 75 -10.25 -17.33 4.63
CA HIS A 75 -11.53 -17.98 4.86
C HIS A 75 -12.68 -17.11 4.30
N GLU A 76 -13.78 -17.72 3.82
CA GLU A 76 -14.90 -16.98 3.19
C GLU A 76 -15.46 -15.85 4.08
N SER A 77 -15.42 -16.02 5.40
CA SER A 77 -15.84 -15.02 6.39
C SER A 77 -14.97 -13.74 6.41
N GLU A 78 -13.72 -13.83 5.97
CA GLU A 78 -12.73 -12.75 5.99
C GLU A 78 -12.63 -12.03 4.64
N TYR A 79 -13.24 -12.59 3.59
CA TYR A 79 -13.18 -12.06 2.22
C TYR A 79 -13.75 -10.63 2.10
N VAL A 80 -14.84 -10.36 2.82
CA VAL A 80 -15.46 -9.03 2.87
C VAL A 80 -14.47 -8.02 3.45
N LEU A 81 -13.86 -8.34 4.59
CA LEU A 81 -12.89 -7.48 5.26
C LEU A 81 -11.63 -7.26 4.41
N ALA A 82 -11.12 -8.31 3.76
CA ALA A 82 -9.98 -8.21 2.85
C ALA A 82 -10.28 -7.30 1.64
N THR A 83 -11.50 -7.39 1.08
CA THR A 83 -11.93 -6.52 -0.02
C THR A 83 -12.04 -5.06 0.43
N PHE A 84 -12.52 -4.80 1.65
CA PHE A 84 -12.55 -3.45 2.23
C PHE A 84 -11.13 -2.88 2.41
N ASN A 85 -10.15 -3.69 2.82
CA ASN A 85 -8.76 -3.23 2.94
C ASN A 85 -8.18 -2.78 1.59
N ILE A 86 -8.38 -3.57 0.53
CA ILE A 86 -7.96 -3.18 -0.83
C ILE A 86 -8.59 -1.85 -1.26
N TYR A 87 -9.87 -1.65 -0.93
CA TYR A 87 -10.57 -0.40 -1.23
C TYR A 87 -9.93 0.79 -0.52
N ILE A 88 -9.61 0.65 0.77
CA ILE A 88 -8.97 1.69 1.58
C ILE A 88 -7.57 1.99 1.03
N ASP A 89 -6.78 0.97 0.70
CA ASP A 89 -5.43 1.14 0.15
C ASP A 89 -5.45 1.84 -1.21
N ALA A 90 -6.44 1.55 -2.06
CA ALA A 90 -6.63 2.24 -3.33
C ALA A 90 -6.96 3.73 -3.14
N ILE A 91 -7.77 4.09 -2.14
CA ILE A 91 -8.06 5.48 -1.80
C ILE A 91 -6.79 6.18 -1.33
N TYR A 92 -6.04 5.58 -0.40
CA TYR A 92 -4.82 6.20 0.12
C TYR A 92 -3.78 6.40 -0.97
N LEU A 93 -3.56 5.40 -1.83
CA LEU A 93 -2.67 5.52 -2.97
C LEU A 93 -3.10 6.68 -3.89
N PHE A 94 -4.40 6.81 -4.16
CA PHE A 94 -4.92 7.94 -4.95
C PHE A 94 -4.61 9.29 -4.28
N LEU A 95 -4.83 9.41 -2.98
CA LEU A 95 -4.54 10.64 -2.22
C LEU A 95 -3.05 10.99 -2.23
N PHE A 96 -2.15 10.01 -2.06
CA PHE A 96 -0.70 10.27 -2.12
C PHE A 96 -0.24 10.68 -3.51
N VAL A 97 -0.77 10.06 -4.57
CA VAL A 97 -0.51 10.46 -5.96
C VAL A 97 -1.02 11.88 -6.22
N LEU A 98 -2.20 12.23 -5.70
CA LEU A 98 -2.74 13.59 -5.79
C LEU A 98 -1.85 14.58 -5.04
N GLY A 99 -1.34 14.22 -3.85
CA GLY A 99 -0.39 15.03 -3.10
C GLY A 99 0.88 15.36 -3.91
N ILE A 100 1.42 14.37 -4.64
CA ILE A 100 2.58 14.56 -5.52
C ILE A 100 2.24 15.49 -6.72
N SER A 101 1.08 15.29 -7.33
CA SER A 101 0.66 16.11 -8.47
C SER A 101 0.34 17.56 -8.09
N GLY A 102 -0.35 17.76 -6.96
CA GLY A 102 -0.75 19.08 -6.47
C GLY A 102 0.39 19.87 -5.83
N SER A 103 1.49 19.21 -5.47
CA SER A 103 2.71 19.89 -5.01
C SER A 103 3.49 20.56 -6.14
N SER A 104 3.34 20.14 -7.40
CA SER A 104 4.20 20.61 -8.49
C SER A 104 3.89 22.02 -9.04
N ASP A 105 3.05 22.80 -8.34
CA ASP A 105 2.68 24.19 -8.69
C ASP A 105 3.13 25.20 -7.61
#